data_AF-A0AAV5R3S5-F1
#
_entry.id   AF-A0AAV5R3S5-F1
#
_cell.length_a   1.000
_cell.length_b   1.000
_cell.length_c   1.000
_cell.angle_alpha   90.00
_cell.angle_beta   90.00
_cell.angle_gamma   90.00
#
_symmetry.space_group_name_H-M   'P 1'
#
loop_
_entity.id
_entity.type
_entity.pdbx_description
1 polymer ?
#
loop_
_entity_poly.entity_id
_entity_poly.type
_entity_poly.pdbx_seq_one_letter_code
_entity_poly.pdbx_strand_id
1 'polypeptide(L)'
;MLCGFFRTILVIACALSSIALLLAANVGTIGDQAAKSSIFLLELNFANMDVSSLFNGAEGATIAELGFADAYIFGMYGYCRGTQGNTVMTDDNTWEDINFTSSECTQSSIDYKFNPVTFIVDEINEHNTLGINVTESDIQLPGGLNDYVQTASHLSQVIYICSIIAICLTILVILCQLLCWCVGGATITIFFQNLAFISAVISSGCATGAFKYIETEFNRYGTTFGVHAQLSRNFLVLTWVGTAMSLLTIIVITFTRCCCFTRPQPIVYNRVL
;
A
#
# COMPACT_ATOMS: atom_id res chain seq x y z
N MET A 1 -35.92 17.40 9.23
CA MET A 1 -34.64 17.78 9.88
C MET A 1 -33.90 16.57 10.46
N LEU A 2 -34.55 15.73 11.29
CA LEU A 2 -33.97 14.52 11.89
C LEU A 2 -33.36 13.52 10.87
N CYS A 3 -34.06 13.26 9.76
CA CYS A 3 -33.60 12.36 8.70
C CYS A 3 -32.36 12.89 7.95
N GLY A 4 -32.22 14.21 7.83
CA GLY A 4 -31.02 14.83 7.26
C GLY A 4 -29.81 14.64 8.16
N PHE A 5 -29.98 14.78 9.48
CA PHE A 5 -28.91 14.69 10.51
C PHE A 5 -28.28 13.31 10.53
N PHE A 6 -29.13 12.30 10.64
CA PHE A 6 -28.70 10.90 10.65
C PHE A 6 -27.95 10.53 9.37
N ARG A 7 -28.42 11.00 8.20
CA ARG A 7 -27.74 10.81 6.91
C ARG A 7 -26.32 11.38 6.92
N THR A 8 -26.16 12.63 7.34
CA THR A 8 -24.85 13.30 7.35
C THR A 8 -23.87 12.59 8.28
N ILE A 9 -24.34 12.16 9.46
CA ILE A 9 -23.53 11.37 10.39
C ILE A 9 -23.09 10.06 9.75
N LEU A 10 -23.99 9.31 9.11
CA LEU A 10 -23.66 8.03 8.50
C LEU A 10 -22.62 8.17 7.36
N VAL A 11 -22.79 9.16 6.49
CA VAL A 11 -21.82 9.45 5.41
C VAL A 11 -20.45 9.80 5.99
N ILE A 12 -20.41 10.68 6.98
CA ILE A 12 -19.16 11.09 7.63
C ILE A 12 -18.51 9.88 8.33
N ALA A 13 -19.28 9.03 9.01
CA ALA A 13 -18.76 7.83 9.65
C ALA A 13 -18.12 6.87 8.63
N CYS A 14 -18.78 6.57 7.51
CA CYS A 14 -18.21 5.71 6.46
C CYS A 14 -16.95 6.33 5.84
N ALA A 15 -16.96 7.64 5.56
CA ALA A 15 -15.81 8.34 5.01
C ALA A 15 -14.62 8.38 5.99
N LEU A 16 -14.89 8.59 7.29
CA LEU A 16 -13.88 8.54 8.35
C LEU A 16 -13.28 7.15 8.52
N SER A 17 -14.09 6.09 8.43
CA SER A 17 -13.57 4.72 8.45
C SER A 17 -12.69 4.44 7.23
N SER A 18 -13.10 4.88 6.03
CA SER A 18 -12.31 4.71 4.81
C SER A 18 -10.95 5.40 4.92
N ILE A 19 -10.93 6.68 5.30
CA ILE A 19 -9.67 7.43 5.43
C ILE A 19 -8.78 6.88 6.54
N ALA A 20 -9.34 6.45 7.68
CA ALA A 20 -8.56 5.89 8.77
C ALA A 20 -7.82 4.61 8.34
N LEU A 21 -8.48 3.73 7.60
CA LEU A 21 -7.88 2.50 7.08
C LEU A 21 -6.82 2.76 6.01
N LEU A 22 -7.09 3.67 5.07
CA LEU A 22 -6.12 4.05 4.02
C LEU A 22 -4.90 4.77 4.61
N LEU A 23 -5.08 5.59 5.65
CA LEU A 23 -3.99 6.23 6.39
C LEU A 23 -3.19 5.20 7.17
N ALA A 24 -3.84 4.25 7.85
CA ALA A 24 -3.15 3.19 8.57
C ALA A 24 -2.29 2.34 7.63
N ALA A 25 -2.79 2.02 6.43
CA ALA A 25 -2.00 1.33 5.40
C ALA A 25 -0.77 2.15 4.98
N ASN A 26 -0.91 3.47 4.78
CA ASN A 26 0.21 4.34 4.40
C ASN A 26 1.25 4.47 5.52
N VAL A 27 0.80 4.86 6.72
CA VAL A 27 1.66 5.12 7.89
C VAL A 27 2.33 3.84 8.35
N GLY A 28 1.63 2.71 8.30
CA GLY A 28 2.17 1.40 8.64
C GLY A 28 3.43 1.10 7.84
N THR A 29 3.49 1.47 6.56
CA THR A 29 4.64 1.16 5.68
C THR A 29 5.87 2.09 5.83
N ILE A 30 5.91 2.98 6.83
CA ILE A 30 6.97 3.99 6.96
C ILE A 30 8.09 3.49 7.88
N GLY A 31 9.26 3.21 7.32
CA GLY A 31 10.49 2.93 8.05
C GLY A 31 10.29 1.86 9.13
N ASP A 32 10.77 2.15 10.34
CA ASP A 32 10.70 1.23 11.48
C ASP A 32 9.25 0.87 11.91
N GLN A 33 8.27 1.69 11.53
CA GLN A 33 6.86 1.34 11.78
C GLN A 33 6.42 0.14 10.95
N ALA A 34 7.00 -0.09 9.77
CA ALA A 34 6.66 -1.24 8.92
C ALA A 34 7.01 -2.56 9.60
N ALA A 35 8.18 -2.60 10.24
CA ALA A 35 8.63 -3.72 11.06
C ALA A 35 7.71 -3.95 12.26
N LYS A 36 7.45 -2.90 13.07
CA LYS A 36 6.69 -3.01 14.31
C LYS A 36 5.20 -3.27 14.12
N SER A 37 4.63 -2.72 13.05
CA SER A 37 3.20 -2.82 12.78
C SER A 37 2.85 -4.01 11.90
N SER A 38 3.83 -4.75 11.37
CA SER A 38 3.64 -5.84 10.38
C SER A 38 2.84 -5.41 9.14
N ILE A 39 2.85 -4.11 8.83
CA ILE A 39 2.19 -3.50 7.67
C ILE A 39 3.29 -3.01 6.73
N PHE A 40 3.50 -3.76 5.65
CA PHE A 40 4.51 -3.49 4.64
C PHE A 40 3.95 -3.85 3.26
N LEU A 41 4.69 -3.60 2.19
CA LEU A 41 4.31 -4.03 0.85
C LEU A 41 4.81 -5.43 0.57
N LEU A 42 6.13 -5.63 0.63
CA LEU A 42 6.80 -6.88 0.29
C LEU A 42 7.87 -7.18 1.34
N GLU A 43 8.00 -8.45 1.70
CA GLU A 43 9.11 -8.96 2.48
C GLU A 43 9.95 -9.88 1.59
N LEU A 44 11.27 -9.75 1.70
CA LEU A 44 12.24 -10.68 1.11
C LEU A 44 13.09 -11.29 2.22
N ASN A 45 13.00 -12.60 2.40
CA ASN A 45 13.81 -13.39 3.31
C ASN A 45 14.95 -14.06 2.53
N PHE A 46 16.17 -13.84 3.00
CA PHE A 46 17.43 -14.34 2.46
C PHE A 46 18.16 -15.30 3.42
N ALA A 47 17.58 -15.66 4.57
CA ALA A 47 18.22 -16.49 5.59
C ALA A 47 18.70 -17.86 5.09
N ASN A 48 18.14 -18.36 3.99
CA ASN A 48 18.53 -19.63 3.35
C ASN A 48 19.19 -19.43 1.98
N MET A 49 19.67 -18.22 1.65
CA MET A 49 20.22 -17.89 0.34
C MET A 49 21.49 -18.70 0.03
N ASP A 50 21.58 -19.23 -1.19
CA ASP A 50 22.82 -19.82 -1.72
C ASP A 50 23.56 -18.79 -2.59
N VAL A 51 24.63 -18.21 -2.02
CA VAL A 51 25.44 -17.15 -2.63
C VAL A 51 26.05 -17.55 -3.98
N SER A 52 26.33 -18.83 -4.17
CA SER A 52 26.96 -19.34 -5.40
C SER A 52 26.07 -19.23 -6.64
N SER A 53 24.76 -19.11 -6.46
CA SER A 53 23.77 -19.03 -7.53
C SER A 53 23.49 -17.60 -8.01
N LEU A 54 23.71 -16.59 -7.16
CA LEU A 54 23.43 -15.17 -7.46
C LEU A 54 24.61 -14.45 -8.12
N PHE A 55 25.84 -14.89 -7.86
CA PHE A 55 27.04 -14.22 -8.36
C PHE A 55 28.03 -15.20 -8.99
N ASN A 56 28.18 -15.12 -10.32
CA ASN A 56 29.23 -15.82 -11.06
C ASN A 56 30.59 -15.16 -10.75
N GLY A 57 31.21 -15.54 -9.62
CA GLY A 57 32.50 -15.00 -9.15
C GLY A 57 32.68 -14.93 -7.63
N ALA A 58 31.63 -15.21 -6.86
CA ALA A 58 31.66 -15.22 -5.39
C ALA A 58 31.76 -16.64 -4.80
N GLU A 59 32.52 -17.53 -5.45
CA GLU A 59 32.72 -18.90 -4.97
C GLU A 59 33.33 -18.89 -3.55
N GLY A 60 32.52 -19.25 -2.55
CA GLY A 60 32.92 -19.32 -1.15
C GLY A 60 32.63 -18.09 -0.28
N ALA A 61 32.01 -17.03 -0.84
CA ALA A 61 31.57 -15.89 -0.04
C ALA A 61 30.25 -16.19 0.69
N THR A 62 30.10 -15.64 1.90
CA THR A 62 28.87 -15.72 2.69
C THR A 62 27.95 -14.52 2.44
N ILE A 63 26.66 -14.68 2.73
CA ILE A 63 25.64 -13.62 2.60
C ILE A 63 26.05 -12.36 3.38
N ALA A 64 26.64 -12.55 4.56
CA ALA A 64 27.13 -11.47 5.42
C ALA A 64 28.35 -10.74 4.82
N GLU A 65 29.25 -11.45 4.13
CA GLU A 65 30.42 -10.82 3.47
C GLU A 65 30.02 -10.00 2.24
N LEU A 66 28.93 -10.38 1.58
CA LEU A 66 28.29 -9.59 0.52
C LEU A 66 27.52 -8.38 1.06
N GLY A 67 27.34 -8.27 2.38
CA GLY A 67 26.66 -7.15 3.02
C GLY A 67 25.14 -7.31 3.16
N PHE A 68 24.56 -8.46 2.76
CA PHE A 68 23.13 -8.69 2.88
C PHE A 68 22.70 -9.01 4.33
N ALA A 69 21.50 -8.59 4.69
CA ALA A 69 20.81 -9.01 5.91
C ALA A 69 19.96 -10.27 5.68
N ASP A 70 19.53 -10.90 6.77
CA ASP A 70 18.70 -12.11 6.72
C ASP A 70 17.31 -11.83 6.14
N ALA A 71 16.75 -10.64 6.35
CA ALA A 71 15.47 -10.24 5.79
C ALA A 71 15.37 -8.73 5.52
N TYR A 72 14.51 -8.40 4.57
CA TYR A 72 14.20 -7.04 4.17
C TYR A 72 12.69 -6.83 4.09
N ILE A 73 12.22 -5.72 4.67
CA ILE A 73 10.83 -5.28 4.60
C ILE A 73 10.76 -4.01 3.75
N PHE A 74 9.99 -4.08 2.67
CA PHE A 74 9.76 -2.98 1.75
C PHE A 74 8.43 -2.29 2.05
N GLY A 75 8.47 -0.98 2.25
CA GLY A 75 7.32 -0.12 2.40
C GLY A 75 7.12 0.81 1.21
N MET A 76 6.12 1.67 1.27
CA MET A 76 5.85 2.65 0.20
C MET A 76 6.91 3.76 0.11
N TYR A 77 7.67 3.96 1.18
CA TYR A 77 8.57 5.12 1.34
C TYR A 77 10.04 4.72 1.50
N GLY A 78 10.37 3.43 1.41
CA GLY A 78 11.71 2.92 1.67
C GLY A 78 11.69 1.45 2.06
N TYR A 79 12.82 0.96 2.56
CA TYR A 79 12.93 -0.40 3.08
C TYR A 79 13.74 -0.43 4.37
N CYS A 80 13.57 -1.52 5.12
CA CYS A 80 14.34 -1.81 6.32
C CYS A 80 15.01 -3.17 6.19
N ARG A 81 16.25 -3.25 6.66
CA ARG A 81 17.02 -4.48 6.76
C ARG A 81 17.03 -4.97 8.21
N GLY A 82 17.06 -6.28 8.40
CA GLY A 82 16.95 -6.85 9.72
C GLY A 82 17.02 -8.37 9.75
N THR A 83 16.61 -8.91 10.89
CA THR A 83 16.56 -10.35 11.15
C THR A 83 15.11 -10.77 11.25
N GLN A 84 14.73 -11.84 10.53
CA GLN A 84 13.44 -12.47 10.72
C GLN A 84 13.56 -13.57 11.78
N GLY A 85 12.78 -13.43 12.86
CA GLY A 85 12.54 -14.49 13.83
C GLY A 85 11.53 -15.52 13.31
N ASN A 86 11.16 -16.50 14.13
CA ASN A 86 10.11 -17.44 13.73
C ASN A 86 8.77 -16.70 13.55
N THR A 87 8.32 -16.57 12.30
CA THR A 87 6.97 -16.11 11.96
C THR A 87 5.98 -17.14 12.48
N VAL A 88 5.24 -16.78 13.53
CA VAL A 88 4.13 -17.60 14.00
C VAL A 88 2.93 -17.24 13.16
N MET A 89 2.67 -18.06 12.14
CA MET A 89 1.37 -18.06 11.48
C MET A 89 0.35 -18.60 12.49
N THR A 90 -0.20 -17.73 13.34
CA THR A 90 -1.47 -18.03 13.99
C THR A 90 -2.53 -18.12 12.89
N ASP A 91 -3.50 -19.02 13.03
CA ASP A 91 -4.50 -19.41 12.03
C ASP A 91 -4.95 -18.33 11.02
N ASP A 92 -5.43 -18.74 9.84
CA ASP A 92 -5.90 -17.92 8.69
C ASP A 92 -6.78 -16.68 9.00
N ASN A 93 -7.30 -16.57 10.23
CA ASN A 93 -8.19 -15.52 10.73
C ASN A 93 -7.50 -14.48 11.63
N THR A 94 -6.19 -14.56 11.83
CA THR A 94 -5.44 -13.63 12.70
C THR A 94 -4.61 -12.65 11.88
N TRP A 95 -4.36 -11.48 12.47
CA TRP A 95 -3.47 -10.48 11.89
C TRP A 95 -2.08 -11.10 11.80
N GLU A 96 -1.41 -10.89 10.67
CA GLU A 96 -0.09 -11.45 10.43
C GLU A 96 0.90 -10.81 11.41
N ASP A 97 1.50 -11.60 12.30
CA ASP A 97 2.53 -11.12 13.24
C ASP A 97 3.90 -11.57 12.73
N ILE A 98 4.60 -10.63 12.11
CA ILE A 98 5.94 -10.88 11.58
C ILE A 98 6.93 -10.47 12.65
N ASN A 99 7.62 -11.47 13.20
CA ASN A 99 8.67 -11.24 14.17
C ASN A 99 9.93 -10.74 13.46
N PHE A 100 9.89 -9.52 12.93
CA PHE A 100 11.01 -8.87 12.28
C PHE A 100 11.67 -7.86 13.22
N THR A 101 12.97 -8.03 13.45
CA THR A 101 13.77 -7.06 14.19
C THR A 101 14.53 -6.21 13.20
N SER A 102 14.12 -4.94 13.09
CA SER A 102 14.80 -3.94 12.26
C SER A 102 16.17 -3.61 12.85
N SER A 103 17.20 -3.66 12.01
CA SER A 103 18.55 -3.19 12.34
C SER A 103 18.73 -1.76 11.85
N GLU A 104 18.41 -1.53 10.58
CA GLU A 104 18.59 -0.25 9.91
C GLU A 104 17.49 -0.06 8.85
N CYS A 105 17.08 1.19 8.63
CA CYS A 105 16.06 1.55 7.67
C CYS A 105 16.55 2.70 6.81
N THR A 106 16.23 2.68 5.53
CA THR A 106 16.50 3.80 4.64
C THR A 106 15.70 5.03 5.06
N GLN A 107 16.26 6.22 4.80
CA GLN A 107 15.51 7.46 5.00
C GLN A 107 14.23 7.46 4.15
N SER A 108 13.09 7.72 4.78
CA SER A 108 11.80 7.71 4.09
C SER A 108 11.75 8.81 3.02
N SER A 109 11.44 8.43 1.78
CA SER A 109 11.37 9.34 0.64
C SER A 109 10.06 9.19 -0.11
N ILE A 110 9.48 10.32 -0.52
CA ILE A 110 8.27 10.36 -1.37
C ILE A 110 8.56 10.02 -2.84
N ASP A 111 9.83 10.08 -3.25
CA ASP A 111 10.28 9.65 -4.58
C ASP A 111 10.87 8.23 -4.56
N TYR A 112 10.66 7.51 -3.44
CA TYR A 112 11.05 6.11 -3.36
C TYR A 112 10.32 5.31 -4.46
N LYS A 113 11.09 4.50 -5.17
CA LYS A 113 10.58 3.56 -6.18
C LYS A 113 11.17 2.20 -5.87
N PHE A 114 10.32 1.19 -5.81
CA PHE A 114 10.79 -0.16 -5.66
C PHE A 114 11.48 -0.62 -6.94
N ASN A 115 12.80 -0.79 -6.89
CA ASN A 115 13.60 -1.35 -7.95
C ASN A 115 14.55 -2.40 -7.36
N PRO A 116 14.34 -3.70 -7.65
CA PRO A 116 15.15 -4.77 -7.07
C PRO A 116 16.62 -4.75 -7.53
N VAL A 117 16.93 -4.22 -8.71
CA VAL A 117 18.33 -4.14 -9.20
C VAL A 117 19.11 -3.10 -8.43
N THR A 118 18.59 -1.87 -8.35
CA THR A 118 19.26 -0.79 -7.63
C THR A 118 19.38 -1.11 -6.15
N PHE A 119 18.35 -1.71 -5.55
CA PHE A 119 18.38 -2.20 -4.17
C PHE A 119 19.58 -3.14 -3.91
N ILE A 120 19.75 -4.17 -4.75
CA ILE A 120 20.84 -5.13 -4.61
C ILE A 120 22.20 -4.45 -4.77
N VAL A 121 22.34 -3.57 -5.76
CA VAL A 121 23.58 -2.82 -6.00
C VAL A 121 23.94 -1.92 -4.82
N ASP A 122 22.97 -1.16 -4.31
CA ASP A 122 23.16 -0.24 -3.18
C ASP A 122 23.57 -1.02 -1.92
N GLU A 123 22.87 -2.12 -1.59
CA GLU A 123 23.17 -2.95 -0.43
C GLU A 123 24.56 -3.57 -0.48
N ILE A 124 24.95 -4.12 -1.64
CA ILE A 124 26.29 -4.68 -1.79
C ILE A 124 27.32 -3.55 -1.64
N ASN A 125 27.18 -2.45 -2.39
CA ASN A 125 28.19 -1.40 -2.41
C ASN A 125 28.35 -0.67 -1.07
N GLU A 126 27.29 -0.56 -0.28
CA GLU A 126 27.32 0.12 1.02
C GLU A 126 27.81 -0.79 2.15
N HIS A 127 27.48 -2.10 2.12
CA HIS A 127 27.67 -2.98 3.27
C HIS A 127 28.62 -4.17 3.04
N ASN A 128 29.15 -4.37 1.85
CA ASN A 128 30.08 -5.47 1.62
C ASN A 128 31.41 -5.27 2.37
N THR A 129 31.94 -6.37 2.90
CA THR A 129 33.26 -6.37 3.58
C THR A 129 34.41 -6.74 2.64
N LEU A 130 34.09 -7.10 1.39
CA LEU A 130 35.03 -7.60 0.39
C LEU A 130 35.68 -6.47 -0.44
N GLY A 131 35.20 -5.24 -0.31
CA GLY A 131 35.63 -4.09 -1.11
C GLY A 131 35.26 -4.20 -2.59
N ILE A 132 34.25 -5.00 -2.92
CA ILE A 132 33.75 -5.19 -4.29
C ILE A 132 32.77 -4.07 -4.61
N ASN A 133 32.86 -3.53 -5.83
CA ASN A 133 31.89 -2.59 -6.35
C ASN A 133 31.17 -3.25 -7.52
N VAL A 134 29.85 -3.36 -7.41
CA VAL A 134 28.98 -4.02 -8.37
C VAL A 134 28.20 -2.99 -9.17
N THR A 135 27.97 -3.27 -10.45
CA THR A 135 27.16 -2.44 -11.34
C THR A 135 25.84 -3.13 -11.68
N GLU A 136 24.85 -2.37 -12.15
CA GLU A 136 23.52 -2.91 -12.52
C GLU A 136 23.59 -4.03 -13.57
N SER A 137 24.61 -4.04 -14.45
CA SER A 137 24.80 -5.07 -15.46
C SER A 137 25.25 -6.43 -14.90
N ASP A 138 25.73 -6.46 -13.68
CA ASP A 138 26.23 -7.67 -13.03
C ASP A 138 25.11 -8.44 -12.30
N ILE A 139 23.94 -7.81 -12.11
CA ILE A 139 22.81 -8.40 -11.39
C ILE A 139 21.85 -9.08 -12.37
N GLN A 140 21.69 -10.39 -12.20
CA GLN A 140 20.70 -11.18 -12.95
C GLN A 140 19.55 -11.57 -12.02
N LEU A 141 18.37 -10.98 -12.27
CA LEU A 141 17.14 -11.32 -11.54
C LEU A 141 16.47 -12.58 -12.10
N PRO A 142 15.80 -13.37 -11.24
CA PRO A 142 15.12 -14.58 -11.67
C PRO A 142 13.95 -14.31 -12.62
N GLY A 143 13.77 -15.20 -13.61
CA GLY A 143 12.58 -15.22 -14.46
C GLY A 143 12.42 -13.99 -15.36
N GLY A 144 11.16 -13.61 -15.62
CA GLY A 144 10.82 -12.39 -16.37
C GLY A 144 10.96 -11.10 -15.56
N LEU A 145 11.52 -11.18 -14.34
CA LEU A 145 11.54 -10.05 -13.41
C LEU A 145 12.43 -8.91 -13.92
N ASN A 146 13.50 -9.22 -14.66
CA ASN A 146 14.37 -8.20 -15.26
C ASN A 146 13.61 -7.25 -16.20
N ASP A 147 12.66 -7.78 -16.97
CA ASP A 147 11.79 -6.99 -17.84
C ASP A 147 10.70 -6.25 -17.03
N TYR A 148 10.34 -6.79 -15.86
CA TYR A 148 9.33 -6.22 -14.97
C TYR A 148 9.86 -5.12 -14.04
N VAL A 149 11.18 -4.96 -13.89
CA VAL A 149 11.81 -3.98 -12.97
C VAL A 149 11.26 -2.56 -13.17
N GLN A 150 11.23 -2.10 -14.43
CA GLN A 150 10.72 -0.76 -14.74
C GLN A 150 9.23 -0.65 -14.41
N THR A 151 8.47 -1.71 -14.69
CA THR A 151 7.05 -1.77 -14.39
C THR A 151 6.80 -1.72 -12.88
N ALA A 152 7.53 -2.50 -12.09
CA ALA A 152 7.45 -2.50 -10.63
C ALA A 152 7.77 -1.13 -10.03
N SER A 153 8.82 -0.47 -10.55
CA SER A 153 9.22 0.88 -10.15
C SER A 153 8.09 1.89 -10.39
N HIS A 154 7.52 1.93 -11.60
CA HIS A 154 6.40 2.83 -11.90
C HIS A 154 5.14 2.50 -11.10
N LEU A 155 4.82 1.21 -10.92
CA LEU A 155 3.65 0.79 -10.15
C LEU A 155 3.76 1.18 -8.68
N SER A 156 4.95 1.07 -8.07
CA SER A 156 5.17 1.53 -6.69
C SER A 156 4.84 3.02 -6.51
N GLN A 157 5.21 3.87 -7.48
CA GLN A 157 4.86 5.28 -7.47
C GLN A 157 3.35 5.52 -7.67
N VAL A 158 2.71 4.77 -8.57
CA VAL A 158 1.27 4.87 -8.81
C VAL A 158 0.48 4.51 -7.54
N ILE A 159 0.88 3.45 -6.83
CA ILE A 159 0.26 3.05 -5.56
C ILE A 159 0.29 4.20 -4.56
N TYR A 160 1.45 4.83 -4.40
CA TYR A 160 1.63 6.01 -3.56
C TYR A 160 0.75 7.18 -3.98
N ILE A 161 0.90 7.67 -5.21
CA ILE A 161 0.19 8.87 -5.69
C ILE A 161 -1.33 8.68 -5.61
N CYS A 162 -1.83 7.54 -6.07
CA CYS A 162 -3.27 7.26 -6.03
C CYS A 162 -3.80 7.13 -4.60
N SER A 163 -3.02 6.59 -3.66
CA SER A 163 -3.44 6.52 -2.25
C SER A 163 -3.59 7.91 -1.63
N ILE A 164 -2.67 8.83 -1.90
CA ILE A 164 -2.71 10.21 -1.40
C ILE A 164 -3.91 10.96 -2.00
N ILE A 165 -4.15 10.82 -3.32
CA ILE A 165 -5.31 11.43 -3.97
C ILE A 165 -6.61 10.93 -3.34
N ALA A 166 -6.74 9.61 -3.09
CA ALA A 166 -7.92 9.05 -2.44
C ALA A 166 -8.17 9.66 -1.05
N ILE A 167 -7.13 9.78 -0.24
CA ILE A 167 -7.18 10.35 1.11
C ILE A 167 -7.60 11.82 1.04
N CYS A 168 -6.90 12.64 0.25
CA CYS A 168 -7.18 14.07 0.11
C CYS A 168 -8.60 14.36 -0.38
N LEU A 169 -9.07 13.63 -1.38
CA LEU A 169 -10.43 13.78 -1.90
C LEU A 169 -11.48 13.34 -0.88
N THR A 170 -11.21 12.30 -0.09
CA THR A 170 -12.11 11.87 0.99
C THR A 170 -12.22 12.93 2.10
N ILE A 171 -11.10 13.59 2.46
CA ILE A 171 -11.12 14.74 3.39
C ILE A 171 -12.00 15.86 2.81
N LEU A 172 -11.81 16.20 1.54
CA LEU A 172 -12.60 17.23 0.86
C LEU A 172 -14.10 16.88 0.89
N VAL A 173 -14.46 15.62 0.67
CA VAL A 173 -15.85 15.15 0.79
C VAL A 173 -16.39 15.35 2.20
N ILE A 174 -15.64 15.02 3.24
CA ILE A 174 -16.06 15.24 4.64
C ILE A 174 -16.31 16.74 4.91
N LEU A 175 -15.39 17.60 4.50
CA LEU A 175 -15.52 19.06 4.66
C LEU A 175 -16.74 19.61 3.90
N CYS A 176 -16.90 19.20 2.63
CA CYS A 176 -18.07 19.59 1.85
C CYS A 176 -19.36 19.08 2.47
N GLN A 177 -19.39 17.87 3.03
CA GLN A 177 -20.57 17.28 3.65
C GLN A 177 -20.99 18.05 4.92
N LEU A 178 -20.02 18.54 5.71
CA LEU A 178 -20.27 19.43 6.84
C LEU A 178 -20.86 20.78 6.40
N LEU A 179 -20.37 21.37 5.31
CA LEU A 179 -20.89 22.63 4.77
C LEU A 179 -22.26 22.47 4.08
N CYS A 180 -22.48 21.34 3.40
CA CYS A 180 -23.73 21.03 2.69
C CYS A 180 -24.92 20.84 3.64
N TRP A 181 -24.66 20.58 4.93
CA TRP A 181 -25.66 20.64 5.99
C TRP A 181 -26.47 21.94 5.96
N CYS A 182 -25.80 23.07 5.66
CA CYS A 182 -26.39 24.40 5.71
C CYS A 182 -26.98 24.87 4.37
N VAL A 183 -26.43 24.42 3.23
CA VAL A 183 -26.67 25.07 1.91
C VAL A 183 -27.26 24.12 0.85
N GLY A 184 -27.33 22.80 1.09
CA GLY A 184 -28.11 21.87 0.28
C GLY A 184 -27.47 21.30 -1.01
N GLY A 185 -26.19 21.54 -1.31
CA GLY A 185 -25.55 21.15 -2.58
C GLY A 185 -24.63 19.92 -2.55
N ALA A 186 -25.16 18.70 -2.67
CA ALA A 186 -24.34 17.47 -2.56
C ALA A 186 -24.01 16.74 -3.88
N THR A 187 -24.26 17.37 -5.03
CA THR A 187 -23.83 16.78 -6.32
C THR A 187 -22.30 16.85 -6.49
N ILE A 188 -21.64 17.78 -5.79
CA ILE A 188 -20.18 17.89 -5.85
C ILE A 188 -19.49 16.84 -4.97
N THR A 189 -20.10 16.42 -3.86
CA THR A 189 -19.53 15.42 -2.96
C THR A 189 -19.53 14.03 -3.57
N ILE A 190 -20.57 13.67 -4.34
CA ILE A 190 -20.59 12.38 -5.04
C ILE A 190 -19.51 12.32 -6.14
N PHE A 191 -19.24 13.43 -6.83
CA PHE A 191 -18.17 13.51 -7.83
C PHE A 191 -16.79 13.25 -7.21
N PHE A 192 -16.45 13.99 -6.14
CA PHE A 192 -15.17 13.79 -5.45
C PHE A 192 -15.05 12.42 -4.79
N GLN A 193 -16.14 11.86 -4.24
CA GLN A 193 -16.11 10.53 -3.65
C GLN A 193 -15.89 9.43 -4.71
N ASN A 194 -16.47 9.57 -5.91
CA ASN A 194 -16.19 8.62 -7.00
C ASN A 194 -14.73 8.65 -7.43
N LEU A 195 -14.15 9.85 -7.53
CA LEU A 195 -12.74 9.99 -7.87
C LEU A 195 -11.84 9.41 -6.76
N ALA A 196 -12.17 9.65 -5.49
CA ALA A 196 -11.47 9.06 -4.35
C ALA A 196 -11.53 7.51 -4.37
N PHE A 197 -12.71 6.95 -4.67
CA PHE A 197 -12.90 5.51 -4.78
C PHE A 197 -12.07 4.91 -5.93
N ILE A 198 -12.11 5.51 -7.12
CA ILE A 198 -11.32 5.02 -8.26
C ILE A 198 -9.83 5.06 -7.93
N SER A 199 -9.33 6.13 -7.32
CA SER A 199 -7.93 6.21 -6.89
C SER A 199 -7.57 5.14 -5.85
N ALA A 200 -8.44 4.87 -4.88
CA ALA A 200 -8.24 3.82 -3.88
C ALA A 200 -8.21 2.41 -4.50
N VAL A 201 -9.10 2.14 -5.48
CA VAL A 201 -9.12 0.88 -6.24
C VAL A 201 -7.83 0.71 -7.05
N ILE A 202 -7.36 1.75 -7.74
CA ILE A 202 -6.11 1.69 -8.51
C ILE A 202 -4.93 1.40 -7.58
N SER A 203 -4.83 2.11 -6.45
CA SER A 203 -3.75 1.88 -5.47
C SER A 203 -3.77 0.45 -4.91
N SER A 204 -4.92 -0.02 -4.44
CA SER A 204 -5.08 -1.38 -3.87
C SER A 204 -4.85 -2.47 -4.93
N GLY A 205 -5.37 -2.26 -6.14
CA GLY A 205 -5.23 -3.19 -7.26
C GLY A 205 -3.80 -3.30 -7.77
N CYS A 206 -3.10 -2.17 -7.93
CA CYS A 206 -1.69 -2.16 -8.31
C CYS A 206 -0.81 -2.82 -7.24
N ALA A 207 -1.06 -2.56 -5.95
CA ALA A 207 -0.31 -3.23 -4.88
C ALA A 207 -0.53 -4.74 -4.88
N THR A 208 -1.77 -5.18 -5.06
CA THR A 208 -2.10 -6.61 -5.16
C THR A 208 -1.43 -7.25 -6.38
N GLY A 209 -1.60 -6.66 -7.56
CA GLY A 209 -1.11 -7.26 -8.81
C GLY A 209 0.41 -7.25 -8.93
N ALA A 210 1.06 -6.11 -8.66
CA ALA A 210 2.50 -5.95 -8.85
C ALA A 210 3.30 -6.83 -7.89
N PHE A 211 2.99 -6.73 -6.61
CA PHE A 211 3.76 -7.44 -5.59
C PHE A 211 3.41 -8.92 -5.52
N LYS A 212 2.20 -9.35 -5.95
CA LYS A 212 1.92 -10.79 -6.09
C LYS A 212 2.70 -11.43 -7.24
N TYR A 213 2.92 -10.69 -8.33
CA TYR A 213 3.78 -11.16 -9.41
C TYR A 213 5.23 -11.32 -8.93
N ILE A 214 5.76 -10.31 -8.24
CA ILE A 214 7.11 -10.34 -7.66
C ILE A 214 7.26 -11.51 -6.68
N GLU A 215 6.30 -11.68 -5.77
CA GLU A 215 6.26 -12.80 -4.80
C GLU A 215 6.32 -14.16 -5.52
N THR A 216 5.54 -14.31 -6.58
CA THR A 216 5.44 -15.58 -7.33
C THR A 216 6.75 -15.88 -8.07
N GLU A 217 7.36 -14.89 -8.70
CA GLU A 217 8.64 -15.08 -9.41
C GLU A 217 9.75 -15.44 -8.42
N PHE A 218 9.91 -14.70 -7.32
CA PHE A 218 10.93 -15.05 -6.32
C PHE A 218 10.69 -16.43 -5.70
N ASN A 219 9.46 -16.77 -5.33
CA ASN A 219 9.16 -18.08 -4.73
C ASN A 219 9.31 -19.24 -5.71
N ARG A 220 9.09 -19.00 -7.02
CA ARG A 220 9.29 -20.03 -8.05
C ARG A 220 10.75 -20.42 -8.21
N TYR A 221 11.66 -19.47 -8.02
CA TYR A 221 13.11 -19.69 -8.08
C TYR A 221 13.76 -19.77 -6.68
N GLY A 222 12.95 -19.77 -5.62
CA GLY A 222 13.42 -19.79 -4.23
C GLY A 222 14.22 -21.04 -3.89
N THR A 223 14.01 -22.18 -4.56
CA THR A 223 14.85 -23.38 -4.36
C THR A 223 16.25 -23.26 -4.99
N THR A 224 16.43 -22.34 -5.93
CA THR A 224 17.71 -22.10 -6.62
C THR A 224 18.51 -21.03 -5.93
N PHE A 225 17.85 -19.93 -5.55
CA PHE A 225 18.51 -18.77 -4.94
C PHE A 225 18.38 -18.71 -3.41
N GLY A 226 17.51 -19.53 -2.81
CA GLY A 226 17.23 -19.53 -1.37
C GLY A 226 16.50 -18.28 -0.87
N VAL A 227 15.87 -17.52 -1.77
CA VAL A 227 15.12 -16.30 -1.46
C VAL A 227 13.63 -16.59 -1.40
N HIS A 228 13.00 -16.21 -0.30
CA HIS A 228 11.55 -16.29 -0.13
C HIS A 228 10.94 -14.90 -0.11
N ALA A 229 9.91 -14.69 -0.90
CA ALA A 229 9.18 -13.44 -0.95
C ALA A 229 7.77 -13.61 -0.37
N GLN A 230 7.32 -12.61 0.38
CA GLN A 230 6.00 -12.63 1.01
C GLN A 230 5.32 -11.26 0.89
N LEU A 231 4.06 -11.27 0.47
CA LEU A 231 3.22 -10.08 0.38
C LEU A 231 2.47 -9.88 1.70
N SER A 232 2.47 -8.66 2.24
CA SER A 232 1.77 -8.38 3.50
C SER A 232 0.25 -8.54 3.34
N ARG A 233 -0.33 -9.46 4.12
CA ARG A 233 -1.79 -9.61 4.18
C ARG A 233 -2.42 -8.41 4.89
N ASN A 234 -1.77 -7.90 5.93
CA ASN A 234 -2.27 -6.77 6.72
C ASN A 234 -2.44 -5.51 5.87
N PHE A 235 -1.44 -5.16 5.06
CA PHE A 235 -1.54 -4.01 4.13
C PHE A 235 -2.69 -4.18 3.13
N LEU A 236 -2.83 -5.38 2.55
CA LEU A 236 -3.91 -5.66 1.59
C LEU A 236 -5.29 -5.57 2.24
N VAL A 237 -5.46 -6.09 3.45
CA VAL A 237 -6.72 -6.00 4.19
C VAL A 237 -7.07 -4.53 4.46
N LEU A 238 -6.12 -3.72 4.94
CA LEU A 238 -6.36 -2.31 5.21
C LEU A 238 -6.76 -1.52 3.96
N THR A 239 -6.04 -1.73 2.85
CA THR A 239 -6.31 -1.01 1.59
C THR A 239 -7.63 -1.43 0.94
N TRP A 240 -7.94 -2.74 0.89
CA TRP A 240 -9.20 -3.22 0.32
C TRP A 240 -10.42 -2.91 1.19
N VAL A 241 -10.32 -3.03 2.52
CA VAL A 241 -11.43 -2.64 3.42
C VAL A 241 -11.63 -1.12 3.40
N GLY A 242 -10.55 -0.34 3.38
CA GLY A 242 -10.61 1.12 3.20
C GLY A 242 -11.30 1.51 1.89
N THR A 243 -10.98 0.81 0.79
CA THR A 243 -11.61 0.98 -0.51
C THR A 243 -13.10 0.58 -0.50
N ALA A 244 -13.45 -0.52 0.17
CA ALA A 244 -14.84 -0.95 0.34
C ALA A 244 -15.67 0.08 1.14
N MET A 245 -15.08 0.69 2.17
CA MET A 245 -15.73 1.78 2.92
C MET A 245 -15.90 3.05 2.07
N SER A 246 -14.98 3.32 1.14
CA SER A 246 -15.13 4.39 0.15
C SER A 246 -16.32 4.13 -0.78
N LEU A 247 -16.48 2.89 -1.26
CA LEU A 247 -17.66 2.48 -2.05
C LEU A 247 -18.95 2.58 -1.24
N LEU A 248 -18.94 2.13 0.01
CA LEU A 248 -20.09 2.23 0.91
C LEU A 248 -20.51 3.70 1.10
N THR A 249 -19.55 4.61 1.17
CA THR A 249 -19.80 6.06 1.22
C THR A 249 -20.56 6.53 -0.03
N ILE A 250 -20.18 6.09 -1.23
CA ILE A 250 -20.90 6.39 -2.49
C ILE A 250 -22.34 5.86 -2.44
N ILE A 251 -22.51 4.61 -2.00
CA ILE A 251 -23.81 3.94 -1.88
C ILE A 251 -24.71 4.73 -0.92
N VAL A 252 -24.22 5.07 0.28
CA VAL A 252 -24.98 5.82 1.28
C VAL A 252 -25.34 7.22 0.76
N ILE A 253 -24.42 7.94 0.11
CA ILE A 253 -24.70 9.24 -0.49
C ILE A 253 -25.81 9.12 -1.56
N THR A 254 -25.80 8.06 -2.37
CA THR A 254 -26.76 7.85 -3.48
C THR A 254 -28.14 7.46 -2.97
N PHE A 255 -28.26 6.42 -2.15
CA PHE A 255 -29.56 5.90 -1.68
C PHE A 255 -30.29 6.91 -0.80
N THR A 256 -29.57 7.66 0.02
CA THR A 256 -30.18 8.68 0.90
C THR A 256 -30.70 9.90 0.13
N ARG A 257 -30.35 10.06 -1.16
CA ARG A 257 -30.91 11.10 -2.05
C ARG A 257 -32.20 10.65 -2.69
N CYS A 258 -32.29 9.39 -3.13
CA CYS A 258 -33.48 8.84 -3.78
C CYS A 258 -34.68 8.66 -2.84
N CYS A 259 -34.44 8.29 -1.56
CA CYS A 259 -35.52 7.95 -0.63
C CYS A 259 -35.98 9.10 0.28
N CYS A 260 -35.29 10.25 0.29
CA CYS A 260 -35.55 11.37 1.22
C CYS A 260 -35.77 12.73 0.52
N PHE A 261 -36.22 12.73 -0.74
CA PHE A 261 -36.66 13.96 -1.40
C PHE A 261 -37.87 14.53 -0.64
N THR A 262 -37.66 15.63 0.08
CA THR A 262 -38.75 16.55 0.41
C THR A 262 -39.39 16.95 -0.91
N ARG A 263 -40.67 16.58 -1.10
CA ARG A 263 -41.50 17.08 -2.19
C ARG A 263 -41.27 18.60 -2.30
N PRO A 264 -40.97 19.15 -3.50
CA PRO A 264 -41.03 20.59 -3.68
C PRO A 264 -42.45 21.01 -3.26
N GLN A 265 -42.56 21.93 -2.30
CA GLN A 265 -43.84 22.54 -1.98
C GLN A 265 -44.33 23.18 -3.30
N PRO A 266 -45.53 22.82 -3.81
CA PRO A 266 -46.04 23.48 -4.99
C PRO A 266 -46.09 24.97 -4.72
N ILE A 267 -45.49 25.77 -5.61
CA ILE A 267 -45.60 27.21 -5.57
C ILE A 267 -47.09 27.52 -5.79
N VAL A 268 -47.83 27.78 -4.71
CA VAL A 268 -49.22 28.23 -4.79
C VAL A 268 -49.18 29.65 -5.34
N TYR A 269 -49.39 29.79 -6.64
CA TYR A 269 -49.60 31.09 -7.28
C TYR A 269 -50.98 31.60 -6.81
N ASN A 270 -51.00 32.35 -5.70
CA ASN A 270 -52.19 33.13 -5.33
C ASN A 270 -52.38 34.21 -6.38
N ARG A 271 -53.23 33.91 -7.38
CA ARG A 271 -53.73 34.89 -8.34
C ARG A 271 -54.73 35.77 -7.58
N VAL A 272 -54.28 36.92 -7.09
CA VAL A 272 -55.16 37.95 -6.50
C VAL A 272 -55.97 38.55 -7.65
N LEU A 273 -57.30 38.51 -7.50
CA LEU A 273 -58.30 39.11 -8.38
C LEU A 273 -58.22 40.64 -8.37
#